data_AF-A0A0R2S785-F1
#
_entry.id   AF-A0A0R2S785-F1
#
_cell.length_a   1.000
_cell.length_b   1.000
_cell.length_c   1.000
_cell.angle_alpha   90.00
_cell.angle_beta   90.00
_cell.angle_gamma   90.00
#
_symmetry.space_group_name_H-M   'P 1'
#
loop_
_entity.id
_entity.type
_entity.pdbx_description
1 polymer ?
#
loop_
_entity_poly.entity_id
_entity_poly.type
_entity_poly.pdbx_seq_one_letter_code
_entity_poly.pdbx_strand_id
1 'polypeptide(L)'
;MEIPKNISQKAQLIEGIGASSWFTIATEKDLYRIERFSPEGELECSRLFQAKPNSFDINSPYEFTYLSHCKECTIIQNKQIFKFYTNEY
;
A
#
# COMPACT_ATOMS: atom_id res chain seq x y z
N MET A 1 10.06 10.13 12.53
CA MET A 1 9.50 8.84 12.98
C MET A 1 10.40 7.74 12.50
N GLU A 2 10.77 6.81 13.37
CA GLU A 2 11.50 5.60 12.95
C GLU A 2 10.48 4.56 12.46
N ILE A 3 10.78 3.87 11.37
CA ILE A 3 9.97 2.76 10.85
C ILE A 3 10.01 1.62 11.90
N PRO A 4 8.86 1.13 12.40
CA PRO A 4 8.81 -0.02 13.30
C PRO A 4 9.62 -1.22 12.77
N LYS A 5 10.34 -1.93 13.65
CA LYS A 5 11.27 -3.01 13.24
C LYS A 5 10.59 -4.18 12.53
N ASN A 6 9.28 -4.32 12.70
CA ASN A 6 8.47 -5.41 12.18
C ASN A 6 7.77 -5.07 10.86
N ILE A 7 7.96 -3.86 10.31
CA ILE A 7 7.41 -3.49 9.00
C ILE A 7 8.53 -3.35 7.97
N SER A 8 8.17 -3.47 6.69
CA SER A 8 9.14 -3.37 5.59
C SER A 8 9.87 -2.02 5.60
N GLN A 9 11.16 -2.01 5.30
CA GLN A 9 11.91 -0.75 5.09
C GLN A 9 11.39 0.07 3.89
N LYS A 10 10.63 -0.57 2.99
CA LYS A 10 9.93 0.11 1.89
C LYS A 10 8.54 0.63 2.29
N ALA A 11 8.18 0.56 3.58
CA ALA A 11 6.91 1.07 4.06
C ALA A 11 6.82 2.59 3.87
N GLN A 12 5.62 3.06 3.52
CA GLN A 12 5.32 4.48 3.41
C GLN A 12 4.29 4.86 4.47
N LEU A 13 4.47 6.03 5.08
CA LEU A 13 3.53 6.59 6.02
C LEU A 13 2.54 7.47 5.26
N ILE A 14 1.25 7.23 5.44
CA ILE A 14 0.22 8.18 5.03
C ILE A 14 -0.29 8.86 6.30
N GLU A 15 -0.01 10.15 6.44
CA GLU A 15 -0.48 10.97 7.55
C GLU A 15 -1.92 11.40 7.29
N GLY A 16 -2.87 10.82 8.03
CA GLY A 16 -4.27 11.21 8.01
C GLY A 16 -4.61 12.20 9.14
N ILE A 17 -5.68 12.98 8.95
CA ILE A 17 -6.17 13.99 9.92
C ILE A 17 -6.64 13.36 11.26
N GLY A 18 -6.82 12.03 11.33
CA GLY A 18 -7.23 11.31 12.55
C GLY A 18 -6.30 10.18 13.02
N ALA A 19 -5.61 9.51 12.10
CA ALA A 19 -4.62 8.47 12.40
C ALA A 19 -3.66 8.32 11.21
N SER A 20 -2.37 8.17 11.50
CA SER A 20 -1.39 7.78 10.48
C SER A 20 -1.40 6.26 10.33
N SER A 21 -1.08 5.75 9.15
CA SER A 21 -0.93 4.31 8.96
C SER A 21 0.25 4.03 8.05
N TRP A 22 0.95 2.92 8.32
CA TRP A 22 2.02 2.44 7.46
C TRP A 22 1.46 1.53 6.39
N PHE A 23 1.96 1.68 5.17
CA PHE A 23 1.57 0.87 4.03
C PHE A 23 2.78 0.19 3.42
N THR A 24 2.65 -1.10 3.13
CA THR A 24 3.64 -1.87 2.39
C THR A 24 3.01 -2.43 1.12
N ILE A 25 3.85 -2.65 0.11
CA ILE A 25 3.47 -3.39 -1.08
C ILE A 25 4.57 -4.41 -1.39
N ALA A 26 4.15 -5.61 -1.77
CA ALA A 26 5.01 -6.67 -2.27
C ALA A 26 4.36 -7.35 -3.48
N THR A 27 5.17 -7.78 -4.43
CA THR A 27 4.69 -8.59 -5.56
C THR A 27 4.47 -10.03 -5.10
N GLU A 28 3.30 -10.57 -5.38
CA GLU A 28 2.95 -11.97 -5.12
C GLU A 28 2.37 -12.57 -6.41
N LYS A 29 3.24 -13.23 -7.19
CA LYS A 29 2.94 -13.71 -8.55
C LYS A 29 2.47 -12.55 -9.45
N ASP A 30 1.25 -12.62 -9.97
CA ASP A 30 0.65 -11.61 -10.86
C ASP A 30 -0.13 -10.51 -10.09
N LEU A 31 -0.11 -10.56 -8.76
CA LEU A 31 -0.85 -9.68 -7.87
C LEU A 31 0.10 -8.90 -6.95
N TYR A 32 -0.46 -7.92 -6.26
CA TYR A 32 0.24 -7.11 -5.28
C TYR A 32 -0.38 -7.32 -3.90
N ARG A 33 0.43 -7.81 -2.96
CA ARG A 33 0.08 -7.84 -1.54
C ARG A 33 0.26 -6.42 -1.00
N ILE A 34 -0.83 -5.81 -0.56
CA ILE A 34 -0.79 -4.51 0.13
C ILE A 34 -1.18 -4.74 1.57
N GLU A 35 -0.37 -4.25 2.48
CA GLU A 35 -0.60 -4.37 3.91
C GLU A 35 -0.66 -3.00 4.57
N ARG A 36 -1.55 -2.87 5.56
CA ARG A 36 -1.68 -1.68 6.40
C ARG A 36 -1.32 -2.04 7.82
N PHE A 37 -0.48 -1.22 8.43
CA PHE A 37 -0.13 -1.33 9.83
C PHE A 37 -0.51 -0.07 10.60
N SER A 38 -0.85 -0.24 11.87
CA SER A 38 -1.03 0.86 12.81
C SER A 38 0.28 1.66 12.98
N PRO A 39 0.25 2.89 13.53
CA PRO A 39 1.48 3.63 13.86
C PRO A 39 2.50 2.83 14.69
N GLU A 40 2.01 1.94 15.56
CA GLU A 40 2.77 1.05 16.43
C GLU A 40 3.34 -0.18 15.69
N GLY A 41 2.95 -0.38 14.44
CA GLY A 41 3.38 -1.49 13.59
C GLY A 41 2.48 -2.73 13.67
N GLU A 42 1.29 -2.66 14.27
CA GLU A 42 0.38 -3.80 14.29
C GLU A 42 -0.27 -4.01 12.91
N LEU A 43 -0.28 -5.26 12.41
CA LEU A 43 -0.90 -5.56 11.11
C LEU A 43 -2.43 -5.44 11.22
N GLU A 44 -2.99 -4.42 10.59
CA GLU A 44 -4.44 -4.19 10.59
C GLU A 44 -5.11 -4.83 9.37
N CYS A 45 -4.38 -5.00 8.28
CA CYS A 45 -4.95 -5.45 7.01
C CYS A 45 -3.87 -5.98 6.06
N SER A 46 -4.13 -7.13 5.42
CA SER A 46 -3.26 -7.73 4.42
C SER A 46 -4.12 -8.39 3.34
N ARG A 47 -4.08 -7.87 2.10
CA ARG A 47 -4.92 -8.36 0.99
C ARG A 47 -4.18 -8.35 -0.34
N LEU A 48 -4.67 -9.15 -1.28
CA LEU A 48 -4.17 -9.16 -2.66
C LEU A 48 -4.96 -8.20 -3.54
N PHE A 49 -4.23 -7.42 -4.34
CA PHE A 49 -4.77 -6.42 -5.24
C PHE A 49 -4.25 -6.58 -6.67
N GLN A 50 -5.10 -6.22 -7.62
CA GLN A 50 -4.74 -6.05 -9.03
C GLN A 50 -4.52 -4.56 -9.34
N ALA A 51 -3.37 -4.24 -9.93
CA ALA A 51 -3.07 -2.88 -10.40
C ALA A 51 -3.76 -2.59 -11.74
N LYS A 52 -4.32 -1.40 -11.87
CA LYS A 52 -4.84 -0.84 -13.13
C LYS A 52 -4.30 0.58 -13.32
N PRO A 53 -3.57 0.86 -14.42
CA PRO A 53 -3.11 -0.08 -15.45
C PRO A 53 -2.08 -1.11 -14.91
N ASN A 54 -1.87 -2.21 -15.64
CA ASN A 54 -0.94 -3.30 -15.23
C ASN A 54 0.55 -2.96 -15.45
N SER A 55 0.85 -1.71 -15.84
CA SER A 55 2.20 -1.20 -16.07
C SER A 55 2.87 -0.64 -14.80
N PHE A 56 2.29 -0.89 -13.62
CA PHE A 56 2.89 -0.48 -12.35
C PHE A 56 4.20 -1.26 -12.13
N ASP A 57 5.28 -0.54 -11.80
CA ASP A 57 6.56 -1.14 -11.43
C ASP A 57 6.87 -0.90 -9.95
N ILE A 58 6.83 -1.96 -9.14
CA ILE A 58 7.11 -1.90 -7.70
C ILE A 58 8.56 -1.48 -7.37
N ASN A 59 9.50 -1.57 -8.32
CA ASN A 59 10.89 -1.22 -8.07
C ASN A 59 11.20 0.25 -8.37
N SER A 60 10.30 0.92 -9.08
CA SER A 60 10.39 2.36 -9.37
C SER A 60 9.82 3.18 -8.21
N PRO A 61 10.21 4.45 -8.03
CA PRO A 61 9.63 5.33 -7.02
C PRO A 61 8.11 5.44 -7.16
N TYR A 62 7.40 5.32 -6.05
CA TYR A 62 5.94 5.42 -5.98
C TYR A 62 5.53 6.06 -4.66
N GLU A 63 4.28 6.50 -4.56
CA GLU A 63 3.70 7.08 -3.34
C GLU A 63 2.27 6.59 -3.15
N PHE A 64 1.98 5.97 -2.01
CA PHE A 64 0.61 5.68 -1.61
C PHE A 64 -0.15 6.98 -1.31
N THR A 65 -1.37 7.11 -1.84
CA THR A 65 -2.18 8.32 -1.64
C THR A 65 -3.49 8.09 -0.92
N TYR A 66 -4.09 6.91 -1.07
CA TYR A 66 -5.38 6.63 -0.44
C TYR A 66 -5.64 5.12 -0.31
N LEU A 67 -6.32 4.73 0.76
CA LEU A 67 -6.89 3.40 0.93
C LEU A 67 -8.35 3.53 1.39
N SER A 68 -9.28 2.96 0.62
CA SER A 68 -10.69 2.89 0.97
C SER A 68 -11.02 1.53 1.58
N HIS A 69 -11.24 1.47 2.90
CA HIS A 69 -11.74 0.28 3.60
C HIS A 69 -10.99 -1.03 3.31
N CYS A 70 -9.69 -0.98 3.00
CA CYS A 70 -8.92 -2.15 2.55
C CYS A 70 -9.44 -2.82 1.26
N LYS A 71 -10.25 -2.14 0.46
CA LYS A 71 -10.83 -2.69 -0.78
C LYS A 71 -10.25 -2.04 -2.03
N GLU A 72 -9.89 -0.77 -1.92
CA GLU A 72 -9.26 -0.02 -3.00
C GLU A 72 -8.06 0.75 -2.44
N CYS A 73 -6.96 0.78 -3.19
CA CYS A 73 -5.80 1.61 -2.90
C CYS A 73 -5.39 2.42 -4.15
N THR A 74 -4.87 3.62 -3.96
CA THR A 74 -4.26 4.39 -5.05
C THR A 74 -2.80 4.68 -4.76
N ILE A 75 -1.98 4.48 -5.80
CA ILE A 75 -0.55 4.77 -5.77
C ILE A 75 -0.23 5.70 -6.94
N ILE A 76 0.52 6.76 -6.68
CA ILE A 76 1.07 7.63 -7.73
C ILE A 76 2.48 7.15 -8.06
N GLN A 77 2.75 6.95 -9.35
CA GLN A 77 4.09 6.67 -9.87
C GLN A 77 4.27 7.43 -11.18
N ASN A 78 5.38 8.15 -11.33
CA ASN A 78 5.67 8.96 -12.53
C ASN A 78 4.52 9.90 -12.93
N LYS A 79 3.84 10.51 -11.95
CA LYS A 79 2.63 11.37 -12.13
C LYS A 79 1.41 10.63 -12.71
N GLN A 80 1.47 9.31 -12.86
CA GLN A 80 0.33 8.46 -13.21
C GLN A 80 -0.30 7.88 -11.94
N ILE A 81 -1.62 7.88 -11.89
CA ILE A 81 -2.38 7.22 -10.82
C ILE A 81 -2.61 5.77 -11.22
N PHE A 82 -2.22 4.86 -10.33
CA PHE A 82 -2.51 3.44 -10.39
C PHE A 82 -3.53 3.09 -9.33
N LYS A 83 -4.59 2.41 -9.74
CA LYS A 83 -5.65 1.96 -8.84
C LYS A 83 -5.52 0.46 -8.60
N PHE A 84 -5.60 0.08 -7.33
CA PHE A 84 -5.43 -1.29 -6.85
C PHE A 84 -6.77 -1.77 -6.30
N TYR A 85 -7.26 -2.89 -6.82
CA TYR A 85 -8.56 -3.46 -6.45
C TYR A 85 -8.39 -4.88 -5.94
N THR A 86 -9.02 -5.20 -4.81
CA THR A 86 -9.14 -6.58 -4.33
C THR A 86 -10.49 -7.17 -4.74
N ASN A 87 -10.49 -8.44 -5.14
CA ASN A 87 -11.70 -9.23 -5.35
C ASN A 87 -12.01 -10.14 -4.15
N GLU A 88 -11.27 -10.00 -3.04
CA GLU A 88 -11.53 -10.74 -1.81
C GLU A 88 -12.79 -10.18 -1.14
N TYR A 89 -13.90 -10.92 -1.25
CA TYR A 89 -15.21 -10.61 -0.67
C TYR A 89 -15.25 -10.88 0.84
#